data_AF-A0A381Z6H6-F1
#
_entry.id   AF-A0A381Z6H6-F1
#
_cell.length_a   1.000
_cell.length_b   1.000
_cell.length_c   1.000
_cell.angle_alpha   90.00
_cell.angle_beta   90.00
_cell.angle_gamma   90.00
#
_symmetry.space_group_name_H-M   'P 1'
#
loop_
_entity.id
_entity.type
_entity.pdbx_description
1 polymer ?
#
loop_
_entity_poly.entity_id
_entity_poly.type
_entity_poly.pdbx_seq_one_letter_code
_entity_poly.pdbx_strand_id
1 'polypeptide(L)'
;GAYFAAKLGVAEYLAEKKLQASALVLREIRPEYAIPVGVWQIREAIRAAMQKNPYIAQNFDDAVSFASQRMSVSKIEWLSRGRLLQMLKQKSISEFF
;
A
#
# COMPACT_ATOMS: atom_id res chain seq x y z
N GLY A 1 14.97 -1.21 -4.16
CA GLY A 1 14.61 -2.63 -4.00
C GLY A 1 13.17 -2.84 -3.55
N ALA A 2 12.83 -2.38 -2.35
CA ALA A 2 11.51 -2.57 -1.73
C ALA A 2 10.32 -2.14 -2.61
N TYR A 3 10.42 -0.96 -3.24
CA TYR A 3 9.38 -0.44 -4.13
C TYR A 3 9.06 -1.41 -5.29
N PHE A 4 10.06 -1.84 -6.05
CA PHE A 4 9.86 -2.76 -7.17
C PHE A 4 9.38 -4.14 -6.74
N ALA A 5 9.84 -4.63 -5.58
CA ALA A 5 9.34 -5.87 -5.00
C ALA A 5 7.85 -5.80 -4.67
N ALA A 6 7.40 -4.71 -4.04
CA ALA A 6 5.99 -4.49 -3.75
C ALA A 6 5.18 -4.30 -5.03
N LYS A 7 5.67 -3.48 -5.97
CA LYS A 7 5.02 -3.23 -7.27
C LYS A 7 4.79 -4.52 -8.04
N LEU A 8 5.78 -5.42 -8.08
CA LEU A 8 5.66 -6.70 -8.76
C LEU A 8 4.53 -7.55 -8.17
N GLY A 9 4.50 -7.74 -6.84
CA GLY A 9 3.46 -8.56 -6.20
C GLY A 9 2.05 -7.99 -6.37
N VAL A 10 1.90 -6.67 -6.36
CA VAL A 10 0.60 -6.02 -6.66
C VAL A 10 0.23 -6.22 -8.13
N ALA A 11 1.17 -6.02 -9.05
CA ALA A 11 0.92 -6.13 -10.48
C ALA A 11 0.55 -7.55 -10.89
N GLU A 12 1.17 -8.57 -10.30
CA GLU A 12 0.82 -9.98 -10.48
C GLU A 12 -0.66 -10.23 -10.14
N TYR A 13 -1.11 -9.76 -8.97
CA TYR A 13 -2.52 -9.88 -8.55
C TYR A 13 -3.48 -9.17 -9.51
N LEU A 14 -3.19 -7.92 -9.86
CA LEU A 14 -4.04 -7.13 -10.75
C LEU A 14 -4.12 -7.76 -12.16
N ALA A 15 -3.00 -8.27 -12.68
CA ALA A 15 -2.95 -8.95 -13.97
C ALA A 15 -3.76 -10.25 -13.96
N GLU A 16 -3.63 -11.07 -12.91
CA GLU A 16 -4.41 -12.31 -12.74
C GLU A 16 -5.91 -12.03 -12.69
N LYS A 17 -6.33 -10.99 -11.96
CA LYS A 17 -7.74 -10.59 -11.84
C LYS A 17 -8.24 -9.74 -13.02
N LYS A 18 -7.37 -9.38 -13.98
CA LYS A 18 -7.66 -8.48 -15.10
C LYS A 18 -8.24 -7.14 -14.65
N LEU A 19 -7.67 -6.57 -13.58
CA LEU A 19 -8.08 -5.30 -12.99
C LEU A 19 -7.03 -4.21 -13.25
N GLN A 20 -7.50 -2.96 -13.37
CA GLN A 20 -6.64 -1.78 -13.37
C GLN A 20 -6.95 -0.95 -12.14
N ALA A 21 -5.94 -0.71 -11.30
CA ALA A 21 -6.09 0.04 -10.08
C ALA A 21 -4.78 0.74 -9.69
N SER A 22 -4.92 1.82 -8.94
CA SER A 22 -3.82 2.40 -8.17
C SER A 22 -3.67 1.65 -6.85
N ALA A 23 -2.44 1.45 -6.40
CA ALA A 23 -2.16 0.77 -5.14
C ALA A 23 -1.25 1.61 -4.26
N LEU A 24 -1.58 1.64 -2.96
CA LEU A 24 -0.77 2.23 -1.91
C LEU A 24 -0.27 1.10 -1.00
N VAL A 25 1.04 1.06 -0.77
CA VAL A 25 1.66 0.08 0.14
C VAL A 25 2.29 0.83 1.30
N LEU A 26 1.74 0.62 2.50
CA LEU A 26 2.33 1.12 3.74
C LEU A 26 3.27 0.07 4.31
N ARG A 27 4.51 0.47 4.57
CA ARG A 27 5.51 -0.40 5.19
C ARG A 27 6.25 0.36 6.26
N GLU A 28 6.24 -0.19 7.46
CA GLU A 28 7.01 0.29 8.60
C GLU A 28 8.17 -0.67 8.88
N ILE A 29 9.34 -0.12 9.19
CA ILE A 29 10.49 -0.88 9.67
C ILE A 29 10.70 -0.45 11.10
N ARG A 30 10.55 -1.38 12.04
CA ARG A 30 10.71 -1.11 13.47
C ARG A 30 12.11 -1.54 13.95
N PRO A 31 12.61 -0.98 15.05
CA PRO A 31 13.96 -1.27 15.56
C PRO A 31 14.22 -2.76 15.84
N GLU A 32 13.18 -3.54 16.11
CA GLU A 32 13.27 -4.98 16.36
C GLU A 32 13.58 -5.79 15.07
N TYR A 33 13.59 -5.15 13.90
CA TYR A 33 14.00 -5.77 12.64
C TYR A 33 15.53 -5.92 12.56
N ALA A 34 16.04 -6.93 13.25
CA ALA A 34 17.48 -7.14 13.42
C ALA A 34 18.20 -7.77 12.21
N ILE A 35 17.48 -8.43 11.28
CA ILE A 35 18.09 -9.21 10.19
C ILE A 35 17.50 -8.80 8.82
N PRO A 36 18.26 -8.12 7.96
CA PRO A 36 17.81 -7.77 6.61
C PRO A 36 17.87 -8.98 5.68
N VAL A 37 16.74 -9.65 5.46
CA VAL A 37 16.59 -10.80 4.53
C VAL A 37 16.41 -10.40 3.06
N GLY A 38 16.83 -9.18 2.71
CA GLY A 38 16.68 -8.62 1.37
C GLY A 38 15.23 -8.28 0.99
N VAL A 39 14.97 -8.17 -0.32
CA VAL A 39 13.65 -7.73 -0.84
C VAL A 39 12.64 -8.87 -1.02
N TRP A 40 13.07 -10.12 -0.88
CA TRP A 40 12.21 -11.29 -1.06
C TRP A 40 11.05 -11.30 -0.05
N GLN A 41 11.31 -10.95 1.21
CA GLN A 41 10.27 -10.85 2.26
C GLN A 41 9.12 -9.93 1.85
N ILE A 42 9.42 -8.85 1.12
CA ILE A 42 8.41 -7.89 0.66
C ILE A 42 7.55 -8.51 -0.44
N ARG A 43 8.16 -9.26 -1.37
CA ARG A 43 7.41 -9.94 -2.46
C ARG A 43 6.44 -10.96 -1.87
N GLU A 44 6.92 -11.81 -0.99
CA GLU A 44 6.09 -12.86 -0.39
C GLU A 44 5.02 -12.30 0.54
N ALA A 45 5.34 -11.26 1.33
CA ALA A 45 4.34 -10.60 2.17
C ALA A 45 3.20 -10.00 1.33
N ILE A 46 3.50 -9.36 0.19
CA ILE A 46 2.48 -8.78 -0.69
C ILE A 46 1.65 -9.87 -1.36
N ARG A 47 2.27 -10.94 -1.89
CA ARG A 47 1.53 -12.08 -2.47
C ARG A 47 0.61 -12.73 -1.46
N ALA A 48 1.11 -12.97 -0.25
CA ALA A 48 0.32 -13.53 0.85
C ALA A 48 -0.82 -12.59 1.27
N ALA A 49 -0.63 -11.27 1.23
CA ALA A 49 -1.69 -10.31 1.50
C ALA A 49 -2.78 -10.34 0.42
N MET A 50 -2.39 -10.44 -0.86
CA MET A 50 -3.30 -10.47 -2.00
C MET A 50 -4.13 -11.75 -2.11
N GLN A 51 -3.70 -12.84 -1.47
CA GLN A 51 -4.45 -14.10 -1.41
C GLN A 51 -5.47 -14.15 -0.26
N LYS A 52 -5.41 -13.22 0.70
CA LYS A 52 -6.33 -13.18 1.85
C LYS A 52 -7.59 -12.39 1.51
N ASN A 53 -8.66 -12.65 2.24
CA ASN A 53 -9.87 -11.83 2.17
C ASN A 53 -9.54 -10.40 2.61
N PRO A 54 -9.76 -9.39 1.75
CA PRO A 54 -9.45 -8.00 2.09
C PRO A 54 -10.51 -7.43 3.04
N TYR A 55 -10.11 -6.42 3.79
CA TYR A 55 -11.05 -5.53 4.46
C TYR A 55 -11.59 -4.52 3.44
N ILE A 56 -12.90 -4.47 3.26
CA ILE A 56 -13.56 -3.49 2.38
C ILE A 56 -13.93 -2.28 3.22
N ALA A 57 -13.13 -1.21 3.08
CA ALA A 57 -13.36 0.04 3.78
C ALA A 57 -14.53 0.82 3.15
N GLN A 58 -15.28 1.54 3.98
CA GLN A 58 -16.41 2.36 3.52
C GLN A 58 -15.96 3.64 2.83
N ASN A 59 -14.83 4.18 3.27
CA ASN A 59 -14.22 5.39 2.72
C ASN A 59 -12.71 5.38 2.98
N PHE A 60 -12.03 6.40 2.47
CA PHE A 60 -10.58 6.49 2.61
C PHE A 60 -10.12 6.64 4.07
N ASP A 61 -10.86 7.39 4.87
CA ASP A 61 -10.50 7.63 6.28
C ASP A 61 -10.55 6.34 7.09
N ASP A 62 -11.57 5.52 6.85
CA ASP A 62 -11.74 4.17 7.37
C ASP A 62 -10.59 3.25 6.91
N ALA A 63 -10.24 3.27 5.63
CA ALA A 63 -9.14 2.48 5.07
C ALA A 63 -7.79 2.80 5.74
N VAL A 64 -7.46 4.08 5.93
CA VAL A 64 -6.20 4.49 6.58
C VAL A 64 -6.22 4.19 8.08
N SER A 65 -7.37 4.40 8.73
CA SER A 65 -7.52 4.06 10.16
C SER A 65 -7.31 2.57 10.39
N PHE A 66 -7.91 1.72 9.55
CA PHE A 66 -7.70 0.27 9.58
C PHE A 66 -6.24 -0.12 9.30
N ALA A 67 -5.63 0.44 8.25
CA ALA A 67 -4.26 0.11 7.86
C ALA A 67 -3.22 0.54 8.91
N SER A 68 -3.43 1.68 9.58
CA SER A 68 -2.52 2.21 10.60
C SER A 68 -2.70 1.60 11.99
N GLN A 69 -3.80 0.89 12.25
CA GLN A 69 -4.12 0.33 13.58
C GLN A 69 -3.02 -0.60 14.14
N ARG A 70 -2.27 -1.28 13.26
CA ARG A 70 -1.20 -2.22 13.63
C ARG A 70 0.22 -1.65 13.42
N MET A 71 0.32 -0.35 13.15
CA MET A 71 1.58 0.36 12.91
C MET A 71 1.92 1.21 14.14
N SER A 72 3.21 1.45 14.37
CA SER A 72 3.64 2.37 15.43
C SER A 72 3.51 3.83 14.99
N VAL A 73 3.67 4.10 13.69
CA VAL A 73 3.41 5.41 13.08
C VAL A 73 1.90 5.69 12.97
N SER A 74 1.49 6.86 13.48
CA SER A 74 0.08 7.27 13.51
C SER A 74 -0.50 7.60 12.12
N LYS A 75 -1.82 7.49 11.97
CA LYS A 75 -2.55 7.95 10.78
C LYS A 75 -2.22 9.38 10.38
N ILE A 76 -2.18 10.30 11.35
CA ILE A 76 -1.89 11.72 11.09
C ILE A 76 -0.49 11.88 10.50
N GLU A 77 0.47 11.12 11.01
CA GLU A 77 1.83 11.15 10.50
C GLU A 77 1.92 10.59 9.07
N TRP A 78 1.24 9.48 8.76
CA TRP A 78 1.15 8.95 7.39
C TRP A 78 0.50 9.93 6.41
N LEU A 79 -0.55 10.64 6.84
CA LEU A 79 -1.27 11.59 5.99
C LEU A 79 -0.52 12.92 5.81
N SER A 80 0.18 13.39 6.85
CA SER A 80 0.95 14.64 6.80
C SER A 80 2.22 14.51 5.97
N ARG A 81 2.83 13.34 5.94
CA ARG A 81 4.08 13.08 5.21
C ARG A 81 3.81 12.42 3.86
N GLY A 82 3.64 13.24 2.81
CA GLY A 82 3.84 12.79 1.43
C GLY A 82 2.77 13.24 0.44
N ARG A 83 2.89 12.71 -0.79
CA ARG A 83 1.92 12.89 -1.89
C ARG A 83 0.66 12.04 -1.73
N LEU A 84 0.49 11.36 -0.60
CA LEU A 84 -0.59 10.40 -0.34
C LEU A 84 -1.96 11.06 -0.50
N LEU A 85 -2.17 12.22 0.13
CA LEU A 85 -3.38 13.05 -0.03
C LEU A 85 -3.53 13.64 -1.45
N GLN A 86 -2.43 13.92 -2.15
CA GLN A 86 -2.46 14.44 -3.51
C GLN A 86 -2.77 13.36 -4.55
N MET A 87 -2.30 12.14 -4.36
CA MET A 87 -2.54 10.99 -5.26
C MET A 87 -3.97 10.45 -5.18
N LEU A 88 -4.69 10.79 -4.11
CA LEU A 88 -6.11 10.45 -3.92
C LEU A 88 -7.05 11.42 -4.62
N LYS A 89 -6.56 12.58 -5.06
CA LYS A 89 -7.30 13.45 -5.96
C LYS A 89 -7.17 12.85 -7.36
N GLN A 90 -8.18 12.07 -7.74
CA GLN A 90 -8.34 11.71 -9.14
C GLN A 90 -8.53 13.00 -9.93
N LYS A 91 -7.57 13.31 -10.81
CA LYS A 91 -7.70 14.42 -11.74
C LYS A 91 -8.91 14.16 -12.63
N SER A 92 -9.78 15.15 -12.80
CA SER A 92 -10.87 15.03 -13.78
C SER A 92 -10.26 14.90 -15.17
N ILE A 93 -10.97 14.25 -16.09
CA ILE A 93 -10.50 14.13 -17.48
C ILE A 93 -10.25 15.50 -18.12
N SER A 94 -10.94 16.54 -17.65
CA SER A 94 -10.78 17.93 -18.07
C SER A 94 -9.47 18.57 -17.59
N GLU A 95 -8.79 18.03 -16.58
CA GLU A 95 -7.45 18.50 -16.16
C GLU A 95 -6.32 17.87 -16.99
N PHE A 96 -6.65 16.91 -17.87
CA PHE A 96 -5.68 16.24 -18.73
C PHE A 96 -5.50 16.93 -20.10
N PHE A 97 -6.49 17.72 -20.52
CA PHE A 97 -6.48 18.53 -21.74
C PHE A 97 -6.22 19.99 -21.40
#